data_AF-A0A1F8THV1-F1
#
_entry.id   AF-A0A1F8THV1-F1
#
_cell.length_a   1.000
_cell.length_b   1.000
_cell.length_c   1.000
_cell.angle_alpha   90.00
_cell.angle_beta   90.00
_cell.angle_gamma   90.00
#
_symmetry.space_group_name_H-M   'P 1'
#
loop_
_entity.id
_entity.type
_entity.pdbx_description
1 polymer ?
#
loop_
_entity_poly.entity_id
_entity_poly.type
_entity_poly.pdbx_seq_one_letter_code
_entity_poly.pdbx_strand_id
1 'polypeptide(L)' 'MTETAFAGIRRVFRALPEAIQEGSNVQGRLVWTIFDNSEREPVHSRRSVVGHVGGEPPQRIQGQNADWHRVVIAKNGLAI' A
#
# COMPACT_ATOMS: atom_id res chain seq x y z
N MET A 1 -13.72 -1.50 4.83
CA MET A 1 -12.43 -1.83 5.43
C MET A 1 -12.32 -1.03 6.71
N THR A 2 -12.11 -1.69 7.84
CA THR A 2 -11.85 -1.05 9.14
C THR A 2 -10.50 -0.33 9.12
N GLU A 3 -10.33 0.71 9.94
CA GLU A 3 -9.14 1.58 10.07
C GLU A 3 -7.77 0.89 10.09
N THR A 4 -7.73 -0.41 10.39
CA THR A 4 -6.53 -1.19 10.70
C THR A 4 -5.58 -1.39 9.51
N ALA A 5 -6.08 -1.56 8.29
CA ALA A 5 -5.22 -1.74 7.10
C ALA A 5 -4.51 -0.43 6.68
N PHE A 6 -5.21 0.70 6.82
CA PHE A 6 -4.68 2.04 6.57
C PHE A 6 -3.60 2.44 7.59
N ALA A 7 -3.80 2.07 8.86
CA ALA A 7 -2.81 2.28 9.91
C ALA A 7 -1.50 1.54 9.60
N GLY A 8 -1.59 0.31 9.09
CA GLY A 8 -0.43 -0.51 8.76
C GLY A 8 0.48 0.13 7.71
N ILE A 9 -0.08 0.61 6.60
CA ILE A 9 0.76 1.17 5.53
C ILE A 9 1.40 2.50 5.90
N ARG A 10 0.64 3.39 6.55
CA ARG A 10 1.16 4.68 7.03
C ARG A 10 2.25 4.48 8.07
N ARG A 11 2.11 3.49 8.96
CA ARG A 11 3.13 3.11 9.94
C ARG A 11 4.44 2.71 9.26
N VAL A 12 4.38 1.87 8.23
CA VAL A 12 5.61 1.46 7.51
C VAL A 12 6.28 2.65 6.84
N PHE A 13 5.53 3.55 6.18
CA PHE A 13 6.12 4.75 5.59
C PHE A 13 6.78 5.70 6.60
N ARG A 14 6.31 5.73 7.85
CA ARG A 14 6.93 6.51 8.94
C ARG A 14 8.19 5.86 9.50
N ALA A 15 8.25 4.52 9.53
CA ALA A 15 9.41 3.77 10.02
C ALA A 15 10.60 3.76 9.03
N LEU A 16 10.35 4.00 7.74
CA LEU A 16 11.42 4.00 6.73
C LEU A 16 12.48 5.09 6.96
N PRO A 17 12.11 6.37 7.20
CA PRO A 17 13.08 7.40 7.57
C PRO A 17 13.93 7.04 8.79
N GLU A 18 13.31 6.47 9.83
CA GLU A 18 14.01 6.05 11.05
C GLU A 18 15.07 5.00 10.74
N ALA A 19 14.71 3.94 10.00
CA ALA A 19 15.66 2.89 9.61
C ALA A 19 16.82 3.44 8.76
N ILE A 20 16.55 4.39 7.86
CA ILE A 20 17.58 5.05 7.04
C ILE A 20 18.52 5.87 7.94
N GLN A 21 17.98 6.63 8.90
CA GLN A 21 18.77 7.42 9.85
C GLN A 21 19.64 6.54 10.75
N GLU A 22 19.17 5.35 11.11
CA GLU A 22 19.92 4.36 11.88
C GLU A 22 21.00 3.62 11.06
N GLY A 23 21.14 3.95 9.77
CA GLY A 23 22.20 3.41 8.90
C GLY A 23 21.78 2.24 8.02
N SER A 24 20.49 1.87 8.01
CA SER A 24 20.01 0.86 7.06
C SER A 24 20.06 1.39 5.64
N ASN A 25 20.65 0.61 4.73
CA ASN A 25 20.73 0.96 3.30
C ASN A 25 19.40 0.65 2.57
N VAL A 26 18.35 1.42 2.86
CA VAL A 26 17.04 1.27 2.23
C VAL A 26 16.99 2.03 0.90
N GLN A 27 16.81 1.30 -0.20
CA GLN A 27 16.82 1.86 -1.57
C GLN A 27 15.43 2.03 -2.18
N GLY A 28 14.38 1.56 -1.52
CA GLY A 28 13.03 1.66 -2.01
C GLY A 28 12.04 0.79 -1.24
N ARG A 29 10.76 0.94 -1.56
CA ARG A 29 9.68 0.16 -0.98
C ARG A 29 8.69 -0.26 -2.07
N LEU A 30 8.34 -1.53 -2.06
CA LEU A 30 7.27 -2.08 -2.90
C LEU A 30 6.00 -2.29 -2.07
N VAL A 31 4.85 -2.06 -2.69
CA VAL A 31 3.55 -2.25 -2.06
C VAL A 31 3.00 -3.61 -2.44
N TRP A 32 2.70 -4.42 -1.42
CA TRP A 32 1.94 -5.66 -1.58
C TRP A 32 0.45 -5.38 -1.29
N THR A 33 -0.47 -5.49 -2.24
CA THR A 33 -0.27 -5.64 -3.69
C THR A 33 -0.88 -4.47 -4.45
N ILE A 34 -0.54 -4.39 -5.74
CA ILE A 34 -1.14 -3.42 -6.65
C ILE A 34 -2.60 -3.75 -6.99
N PHE A 35 -2.96 -5.04 -7.12
CA PHE A 35 -4.32 -5.50 -7.39
C PHE A 35 -4.71 -6.66 -6.49
N ASP A 36 -6.00 -6.74 -6.16
CA ASP A 36 -6.57 -7.91 -5.47
C ASP A 36 -6.18 -9.18 -6.23
N ASN A 37 -5.68 -10.17 -5.50
CA ASN A 37 -5.22 -11.43 -6.06
C ASN A 37 -5.62 -12.61 -5.16
N SER A 38 -5.44 -13.83 -5.68
CA SER A 38 -5.65 -15.05 -4.91
C SER A 38 -4.46 -15.26 -3.97
N GLU A 39 -4.64 -14.92 -2.69
CA GLU A 39 -3.66 -15.22 -1.65
C GLU A 39 -3.64 -16.74 -1.37
N ARG A 40 -2.44 -17.30 -1.13
CA ARG A 40 -2.26 -18.75 -0.90
C ARG A 40 -2.94 -19.26 0.37
N GLU A 41 -3.10 -18.38 1.35
CA GLU A 41 -3.83 -18.62 2.59
C GLU A 41 -4.99 -17.62 2.67
N PRO A 42 -6.15 -17.98 3.23
CA PRO A 42 -7.26 -17.06 3.42
C PRO A 42 -6.91 -16.01 4.49
N VAL A 43 -6.13 -15.00 4.09
CA VAL A 43 -5.93 -13.80 4.88
C VAL A 43 -7.22 -13.01 4.79
N HIS A 44 -8.09 -13.20 5.78
CA HIS A 44 -9.36 -12.50 5.88
C HIS A 44 -9.22 -11.01 5.51
N SER A 45 -9.88 -10.63 4.42
CA SER A 45 -10.33 -9.26 4.12
C SER A 45 -9.33 -8.18 3.69
N ARG A 46 -8.11 -8.50 3.25
CA ARG A 46 -7.23 -7.45 2.70
C ARG A 46 -7.52 -7.22 1.22
N ARG A 47 -8.32 -6.18 0.93
CA ARG A 47 -8.34 -5.56 -0.40
C ARG A 47 -6.99 -4.90 -0.62
N SER A 48 -6.50 -4.97 -1.84
CA SER A 48 -5.24 -4.39 -2.26
C SER A 48 -5.25 -2.90 -2.12
N VAL A 49 -4.05 -2.37 -1.98
CA VAL A 49 -3.87 -0.96 -1.65
C VAL A 49 -4.22 -0.08 -2.84
N VAL A 50 -3.87 -0.52 -4.05
CA VAL A 50 -3.93 0.35 -5.24
C VAL A 50 -5.14 0.07 -6.14
N GLY A 51 -5.62 -1.16 -6.23
CA GLY A 51 -6.74 -1.48 -7.11
C GLY A 51 -7.44 -2.78 -6.75
N HIS A 52 -8.74 -2.83 -7.01
CA HIS A 52 -9.56 -4.04 -6.94
C HIS A 52 -9.86 -4.52 -8.35
N VAL A 53 -10.00 -5.83 -8.54
CA VAL A 53 -10.50 -6.42 -9.79
C VAL A 53 -11.87 -7.01 -9.52
N GLY A 54 -12.90 -6.53 -10.23
CA GLY A 54 -14.27 -7.00 -10.08
C GLY A 54 -15.08 -6.88 -11.37
N GLY A 55 -16.27 -7.49 -11.38
CA GLY A 55 -17.20 -7.50 -12.53
C GLY A 55 -16.97 -8.66 -13.51
N GLU A 56 -17.93 -8.80 -14.44
CA GLU A 56 -17.91 -9.70 -15.59
C GLU A 56 -18.26 -8.84 -16.83
N PRO A 57 -17.31 -8.49 -17.71
CA PRO A 57 -15.89 -8.90 -17.71
C PRO A 57 -15.07 -8.21 -16.59
N PRO A 58 -13.85 -8.72 -16.28
CA PRO A 58 -13.01 -8.15 -15.22
C PRO A 58 -12.62 -6.69 -15.50
N GLN A 59 -12.88 -5.82 -14.52
CA GLN A 59 -12.52 -4.41 -14.58
C GLN A 59 -11.61 -4.04 -13.42
N ARG A 60 -10.64 -3.16 -13.71
CA ARG A 60 -9.77 -2.57 -12.69
C ARG A 60 -10.47 -1.37 -12.09
N ILE A 61 -10.73 -1.44 -10.79
CA ILE A 61 -11.36 -0.38 -10.02
C ILE A 61 -10.28 0.23 -9.13
N GLN A 62 -10.16 1.56 -9.18
CA GLN A 62 -9.18 2.26 -8.37
C GLN A 62 -9.43 1.99 -6.88
N GLY A 63 -8.38 1.56 -6.17
CA GLY A 63 -8.42 1.29 -4.75
C GLY A 63 -8.43 2.60 -3.95
N GLN A 64 -8.98 2.53 -2.74
CA GLN A 64 -9.14 3.71 -1.87
C GLN A 64 -7.81 4.41 -1.51
N ASN A 65 -6.67 3.72 -1.62
CA ASN A 65 -5.34 4.28 -1.33
C ASN A 65 -4.52 4.64 -2.58
N ALA A 66 -5.04 4.44 -3.78
CA ALA A 66 -4.28 4.69 -5.01
C ALA A 66 -3.82 6.15 -5.10
N ASP A 67 -4.73 7.09 -4.83
CA ASP A 67 -4.41 8.53 -4.88
C ASP A 67 -3.45 8.94 -3.79
N TRP A 68 -3.63 8.42 -2.58
CA TRP A 68 -2.70 8.71 -1.48
C TRP A 68 -1.28 8.21 -1.81
N HIS A 69 -1.15 6.99 -2.34
CA HIS A 69 0.14 6.47 -2.81
C HIS A 69 0.75 7.29 -3.94
N ARG A 70 -0.06 7.69 -4.93
CA ARG A 70 0.37 8.57 -6.01
C ARG A 70 0.98 9.86 -5.47
N VAL A 71 0.34 10.48 -4.48
CA VAL A 71 0.85 11.71 -3.83
C VAL A 71 2.13 11.47 -3.04
N VAL A 72 2.21 10.39 -2.25
CA VAL A 72 3.41 10.07 -1.47
C VAL A 72 4.62 9.83 -2.38
N ILE A 73 4.43 9.08 -3.47
CA ILE A 73 5.47 8.84 -4.47
C ILE A 73 5.87 10.16 -5.13
N ALA A 74 4.89 10.96 -5.58
CA ALA A 74 5.16 12.25 -6.24
C ALA A 74 5.90 13.25 -5.34
N LYS A 75 5.70 13.18 -4.01
CA LYS A 75 6.39 14.01 -3.02
C LYS A 75 7.70 13.38 -2.50
N ASN A 76 8.09 12.21 -3.00
CA ASN A 76 9.21 11.43 -2.49
C ASN A 76 9.16 11.20 -0.97
N GLY A 77 7.96 10.99 -0.41
CA GLY A 77 7.78 10.80 1.03
C GLY A 77 6.45 11.32 1.56
N LEU A 78 6.27 11.16 2.87
CA LEU A 78 5.15 11.75 3.58
C LEU A 78 5.42 13.25 3.78
N ALA A 79 4.41 14.09 3.56
CA ALA A 79 4.44 15.44 4.13
C ALA A 79 4.34 15.27 5.65
N ILE A 80 5.40 15.62 6.36
CA ILE A 80 5.51 15.53 7.82
C ILE A 80 4.97 16.82 8.44
#